data_AF-A0A0U1KU55-F1
#
_entry.id   AF-A0A0U1KU55-F1
#
_cell.length_a   1.000
_cell.length_b   1.000
_cell.length_c   1.000
_cell.angle_alpha   90.00
_cell.angle_beta   90.00
_cell.angle_gamma   90.00
#
_symmetry.space_group_name_H-M   'P 1'
#
loop_
_entity.id
_entity.type
_entity.pdbx_description
1 polymer ?
#
loop_
_entity_poly.entity_id
_entity_poly.type
_entity_poly.pdbx_seq_one_letter_code
_entity_poly.pdbx_strand_id
1 'polypeptide(L)' 'MSGAPTIWVNSDMSEQIADFNGEYVLITTQDMKKTMLGKTLEEAREKLKEIGRYDIAAQLR' A
#
# COMPACT_ATOMS: atom_id res chain seq x y z
N MET A 1 20.29 -5.42 4.68
CA MET A 1 19.39 -4.31 4.32
C MET A 1 17.99 -4.75 4.72
N SER A 2 17.45 -4.21 5.81
CA SER A 2 16.09 -4.53 6.24
C SER A 2 15.12 -3.83 5.28
N GLY A 3 14.72 -4.51 4.20
CA GLY A 3 13.67 -4.01 3.33
C GLY A 3 12.37 -3.91 4.12
N ALA A 4 11.63 -2.82 3.93
CA ALA A 4 10.25 -2.69 4.39
C ALA A 4 9.46 -3.95 3.99
N PRO A 5 8.79 -4.66 4.91
CA PRO A 5 8.04 -5.86 4.53
C PRO A 5 6.90 -5.48 3.59
N THR A 6 6.83 -6.17 2.45
CA THR A 6 5.71 -6.04 1.51
C THR A 6 4.50 -6.78 2.09
N ILE A 7 3.41 -6.05 2.27
CA ILE A 7 2.15 -6.55 2.86
C ILE A 7 1.17 -6.97 1.77
N TRP A 8 1.23 -6.31 0.63
CA TRP A 8 0.37 -6.61 -0.51
C TRP A 8 1.09 -6.28 -1.81
N VAL A 9 0.81 -7.05 -2.86
CA VAL A 9 1.27 -6.81 -4.21
C VAL A 9 0.17 -7.24 -5.17
N ASN A 10 -0.04 -6.49 -6.25
CA ASN A 10 -0.97 -6.91 -7.29
C ASN A 10 -0.38 -7.99 -8.20
N SER A 11 -1.25 -8.67 -8.95
CA SER A 11 -0.86 -9.80 -9.80
C SER A 11 0.13 -9.45 -10.91
N ASP A 12 0.14 -8.19 -11.37
CA ASP A 12 1.04 -7.71 -12.43
C ASP A 12 2.33 -7.06 -11.87
N MET A 13 2.49 -7.05 -10.54
CA MET A 13 3.62 -6.45 -9.83
C MET A 13 3.83 -4.95 -10.12
N SER A 14 2.82 -4.28 -10.67
CA SER A 14 2.85 -2.84 -10.92
C SER A 14 2.65 -2.02 -9.64
N GLU A 15 2.09 -2.63 -8.59
CA GLU A 15 1.77 -1.96 -7.34
C GLU A 15 1.99 -2.86 -6.14
N GLN A 16 2.51 -2.27 -5.07
CA GLN A 16 2.74 -2.96 -3.81
C GLN A 16 2.47 -2.04 -2.64
N ILE A 17 2.07 -2.60 -1.51
CA ILE A 17 2.02 -1.90 -0.24
C ILE A 17 3.11 -2.47 0.64
N ALA A 18 3.96 -1.59 1.16
CA ALA A 18 5.02 -1.94 2.08
C ALA A 18 4.90 -1.16 3.38
N ASP A 19 5.35 -1.77 4.48
CA ASP A 19 5.43 -1.15 5.79
C ASP A 19 6.80 -0.49 5.99
N PHE A 20 6.82 0.84 5.95
CA PHE A 20 7.99 1.64 6.29
C PHE A 20 7.91 2.11 7.74
N ASN A 21 8.50 1.33 8.66
CA ASN A 21 8.60 1.68 10.09
C ASN A 21 7.24 1.97 10.76
N GLY A 22 6.23 1.15 10.47
CA GLY A 22 4.86 1.31 10.97
C GLY A 22 4.02 2.27 10.13
N GLU A 23 4.43 2.58 8.90
CA GLU A 23 3.67 3.39 7.95
C GLU A 23 3.47 2.62 6.64
N TYR A 24 2.21 2.38 6.32
CA TYR A 24 1.79 1.71 5.10
C TYR A 24 1.94 2.67 3.92
N VAL A 25 2.67 2.24 2.89
CA VAL A 25 2.91 3.04 1.70
C VAL A 25 2.54 2.22 0.46
N LEU A 26 1.62 2.74 -0.35
CA LEU A 26 1.37 2.24 -1.70
C LEU A 26 2.47 2.74 -2.63
N ILE A 27 3.18 1.82 -3.26
CA ILE A 27 4.23 2.07 -4.23
C ILE A 27 3.74 1.57 -5.57
N THR A 28 3.68 2.45 -6.55
CA THR A 28 3.51 2.10 -7.97
C THR A 28 4.90 1.94 -8.59
N THR A 29 5.22 0.77 -9.12
CA THR A 29 6.56 0.45 -9.64
C THR A 29 6.83 1.07 -11.01
N GLN A 30 5.78 1.44 -11.75
CA GLN A 30 5.90 2.08 -13.07
C GLN A 30 6.51 3.49 -13.01
N ASP A 31 6.11 4.28 -12.01
CA ASP A 31 6.53 5.68 -11.84
C ASP A 31 7.26 5.91 -10.50
N MET A 32 7.46 4.85 -9.71
CA MET A 32 8.03 4.89 -8.35
C MET A 32 7.30 5.84 -7.40
N LYS A 33 6.03 6.14 -7.69
CA LYS A 33 5.23 7.03 -6.85
C LYS A 33 4.86 6.32 -5.55
N LYS A 34 5.01 7.08 -4.46
CA LYS A 34 4.74 6.63 -3.10
C LYS A 34 3.56 7.40 -2.56
N THR A 35 2.52 6.69 -2.15
CA THR A 35 1.33 7.26 -1.51
C THR A 35 1.28 6.75 -0.08
N MET A 36 1.39 7.65 0.89
CA MET A 36 1.23 7.32 2.31
C MET A 36 -0.24 6.95 2.55
N LEU A 37 -0.45 5.76 3.09
CA LEU A 37 -1.77 5.22 3.38
C LEU A 37 -2.15 5.42 4.85
N GLY A 38 -1.17 5.52 5.74
CA GLY A 38 -1.37 5.70 7.18
C GLY A 38 -0.53 4.72 7.99
N LYS A 39 -0.66 4.77 9.31
CA LYS A 39 0.12 3.95 10.24
C LYS A 39 -0.59 2.68 10.68
N THR A 40 -1.91 2.64 10.51
CA THR A 40 -2.71 1.45 10.81
C THR A 40 -3.30 0.85 9.55
N LEU A 41 -3.66 -0.43 9.62
CA LEU A 41 -4.35 -1.12 8.53
C LEU A 41 -5.72 -0.48 8.24
N GLU A 42 -6.38 0.07 9.26
CA GLU A 42 -7.66 0.78 9.14
C GLU A 42 -7.49 2.09 8.38
N GLU A 43 -6.54 2.95 8.80
CA GLU A 43 -6.19 4.18 8.09
C GLU A 43 -5.82 3.89 6.64
N ALA A 44 -5.01 2.84 6.41
CA ALA A 44 -4.61 2.46 5.07
C ALA A 44 -5.79 2.09 4.19
N ARG A 45 -6.76 1.34 4.71
CA ARG A 45 -7.99 0.97 3.98
C ARG A 45 -8.88 2.18 3.72
N GLU A 46 -9.02 3.08 4.67
CA GLU A 46 -9.78 4.33 4.47
C GLU A 46 -9.12 5.20 3.39
N LYS A 47 -7.80 5.40 3.47
CA LYS A 47 -7.06 6.18 2.48
C LYS A 47 -7.16 5.59 1.08
N LEU A 48 -7.05 4.26 0.96
CA LEU A 48 -7.24 3.56 -0.31
C LEU A 48 -8.64 3.82 -0.89
N LYS A 49 -9.70 3.80 -0.06
CA LYS A 49 -11.05 4.14 -0.50
C LYS A 49 -11.17 5.60 -0.93
N GLU A 50 -10.57 6.55 -0.19
CA GLU A 50 -10.57 7.97 -0.56
C GLU A 50 -9.94 8.24 -1.93
N ILE A 51 -8.87 7.52 -2.27
CA ILE A 51 -8.19 7.66 -3.57
C ILE A 51 -8.81 6.78 -4.67
N GLY A 52 -9.96 6.15 -4.41
CA GLY A 52 -10.70 5.33 -5.38
C GLY A 52 -10.17 3.90 -5.56
N ARG A 53 -9.27 3.43 -4.70
CA ARG A 53 -8.64 2.10 -4.74
C ARG A 53 -9.33 1.08 -3.84
N TYR A 54 -10.64 0.92 -4.07
CA TYR A 54 -11.47 -0.05 -3.36
C TYR A 54 -11.05 -1.51 -3.61
N ASP A 55 -10.47 -1.77 -4.78
CA ASP A 55 -9.89 -3.05 -5.20
C ASP A 55 -8.80 -3.52 -4.24
N ILE A 56 -7.90 -2.61 -3.86
CA ILE A 56 -6.82 -2.88 -2.91
C ILE A 56 -7.37 -2.94 -1.48
N ALA A 57 -8.23 -1.99 -1.10
CA ALA A 57 -8.79 -1.93 0.25
C ALA A 57 -9.56 -3.20 0.65
N ALA A 58 -10.18 -3.89 -0.31
CA ALA A 58 -10.87 -5.16 -0.11
C ALA A 58 -9.90 -6.34 0.15
N GLN A 59 -8.66 -6.24 -0.34
CA GLN A 59 -7.64 -7.28 -0.25
C GLN A 59 -6.75 -7.14 0.99
N LEU A 60 -6.59 -5.92 1.53
CA LEU A 60 -5.97 -5.72 2.85
C LEU A 60 -6.82 -6.42 3.92
N ARG A 61 -6.27 -7.46 4.55
CA ARG A 61 -6.88 -8.26 5.62
C ARG A 61 -5.95 -8.36 6.81
#